data_AF-A0AAW7WGM5-F1
#
_entry.id   AF-A0AAW7WGM5-F1
#
_cell.length_a   1.000
_cell.length_b   1.000
_cell.length_c   1.000
_cell.angle_alpha   90.00
_cell.angle_beta   90.00
_cell.angle_gamma   90.00
#
_symmetry.space_group_name_H-M   'P 1'
#
loop_
_entity.id
_entity.type
_entity.pdbx_description
1 polymer ?
#
loop_
_entity_poly.entity_id
_entity_poly.type
_entity_poly.pdbx_seq_one_letter_code
_entity_poly.pdbx_strand_id
1 'polypeptide(L)'
;MTATKLFDFLGRVLMAAVFVNALPAKFTNFAETAGFIASKGIPEPLASVLLVAGIVVLIAGSILLVFGSNTVLGASLLLLFLVPTTLIFHTFPVDSGFAMNLALIGALILAITRAWGNGVPSFTHLRSKG
;
A
#
# COMPACT_ATOMS: atom_id res chain seq x y z
N MET A 1 -8.39 -22.59 11.60
CA MET A 1 -7.64 -21.80 10.58
C MET A 1 -6.27 -22.44 10.42
N THR A 2 -5.78 -22.76 9.21
CA THR A 2 -4.44 -23.35 9.06
C THR A 2 -3.36 -22.28 9.31
N ALA A 3 -2.18 -22.66 9.79
CA ALA A 3 -1.09 -21.72 10.11
C ALA A 3 -0.76 -20.79 8.93
N THR A 4 -0.77 -21.30 7.69
CA THR A 4 -0.58 -20.52 6.46
C THR A 4 -1.60 -19.39 6.29
N LYS A 5 -2.88 -19.65 6.59
CA LYS A 5 -3.94 -18.63 6.48
C LYS A 5 -3.79 -17.54 7.55
N LEU A 6 -3.34 -17.91 8.74
CA LEU A 6 -3.04 -16.95 9.80
C LEU A 6 -1.86 -16.05 9.43
N PHE A 7 -0.77 -16.62 8.91
CA PHE A 7 0.40 -15.83 8.49
C PHE A 7 0.09 -14.92 7.30
N ASP A 8 -0.72 -15.39 6.35
CA ASP A 8 -1.17 -14.54 5.22
C ASP A 8 -2.02 -13.36 5.71
N PHE A 9 -3.00 -13.62 6.60
CA PHE A 9 -3.80 -12.56 7.22
C PHE A 9 -2.92 -11.57 7.99
N LEU A 10 -1.99 -12.06 8.82
CA LEU A 10 -1.07 -11.22 9.58
C LEU A 10 -0.21 -10.36 8.65
N GLY A 11 0.31 -10.93 7.56
CA GLY A 11 1.07 -10.18 6.55
C GLY A 11 0.24 -9.04 5.94
N ARG A 12 -1.03 -9.29 5.61
CA ARG A 12 -1.94 -8.26 5.09
C ARG A 12 -2.20 -7.15 6.11
N VAL A 13 -2.41 -7.51 7.38
CA VAL A 13 -2.60 -6.54 8.47
C VAL A 13 -1.37 -5.66 8.64
N LEU A 14 -0.17 -6.26 8.66
CA LEU A 14 1.09 -5.52 8.81
C LEU A 14 1.35 -4.58 7.61
N MET A 15 1.06 -5.04 6.38
CA MET A 15 1.12 -4.17 5.19
C MET A 15 0.12 -3.02 5.30
N ALA A 16 -1.14 -3.32 5.63
CA ALA A 16 -2.20 -2.33 5.76
C ALA A 16 -1.91 -1.30 6.86
N ALA A 17 -1.26 -1.71 7.95
CA ALA A 17 -0.93 -0.83 9.07
C ALA A 17 -0.07 0.37 8.63
N VAL A 18 0.84 0.20 7.66
CA VAL A 18 1.66 1.32 7.17
C VAL A 18 0.81 2.37 6.45
N PHE A 19 -0.14 1.92 5.63
CA PHE A 19 -1.08 2.81 4.93
C PHE A 19 -2.05 3.50 5.89
N VAL A 20 -2.55 2.77 6.90
CA VAL A 20 -3.44 3.32 7.92
C VAL A 20 -2.70 4.34 8.79
N ASN A 21 -1.43 4.10 9.13
CA ASN A 21 -0.62 5.05 9.89
C ASN A 21 -0.38 6.38 9.14
N ALA A 22 -0.48 6.39 7.82
CA ALA A 22 -0.37 7.61 7.00
C ALA A 22 -1.66 8.46 6.99
N LEU A 23 -2.78 7.97 7.52
CA LEU A 23 -4.07 8.65 7.48
C LEU A 23 -4.23 9.80 8.50
N PRO A 24 -3.89 9.66 9.80
CA PRO A 24 -4.20 10.68 10.81
C PRO A 24 -3.66 12.06 10.44
N ALA A 25 -2.42 12.13 9.99
CA ALA A 25 -1.78 13.38 9.56
C ALA A 25 -2.52 14.06 8.40
N LYS A 26 -3.15 13.29 7.50
CA LYS A 26 -3.92 13.83 6.37
C LYS A 26 -5.25 14.46 6.79
N PHE A 27 -5.78 14.05 7.93
CA PHE A 27 -6.98 14.65 8.52
C PHE A 27 -6.66 15.87 9.38
N THR A 28 -5.65 15.75 10.26
CA THR A 28 -5.30 16.83 11.19
C THR A 28 -4.59 17.99 10.49
N ASN A 29 -3.77 17.70 9.47
CA ASN A 29 -2.96 18.68 8.75
C ASN A 29 -3.43 18.80 7.29
N PHE A 30 -4.74 18.80 7.06
CA PHE A 30 -5.31 18.76 5.71
C PHE A 30 -4.83 19.93 4.84
N ALA A 31 -4.94 21.18 5.34
CA ALA A 31 -4.56 22.37 4.59
C ALA A 31 -3.05 22.41 4.28
N GLU A 32 -2.22 22.01 5.25
CA GLU A 32 -0.76 21.91 5.07
C GLU A 32 -0.41 20.84 4.03
N THR A 33 -1.06 19.67 4.10
CA THR A 33 -0.85 18.57 3.15
C THR A 33 -1.30 18.96 1.74
N ALA A 34 -2.44 19.63 1.59
CA ALA A 34 -2.92 20.12 0.31
C ALA A 34 -1.96 21.18 -0.27
N GLY A 35 -1.46 22.09 0.57
CA GLY A 35 -0.43 23.07 0.19
C GLY A 35 0.87 22.40 -0.28
N PHE A 36 1.31 21.34 0.39
CA PHE A 36 2.47 20.56 -0.01
C PHE A 36 2.26 19.80 -1.33
N ILE A 37 1.06 19.28 -1.58
CA ILE A 37 0.71 18.68 -2.88
C ILE A 37 0.76 19.76 -3.97
N ALA A 38 0.20 20.94 -3.70
CA ALA A 38 0.21 22.06 -4.65
C ALA A 38 1.64 22.55 -4.95
N SER A 39 2.54 22.53 -3.96
CA SER A 39 3.94 22.93 -4.14
C SER A 39 4.72 22.02 -5.11
N LYS A 40 4.17 20.85 -5.49
CA LYS A 40 4.72 19.97 -6.52
C LYS A 40 4.27 20.35 -7.95
N GLY A 41 3.66 21.53 -8.14
CA GLY A 41 3.18 22.01 -9.43
C GLY A 41 1.76 21.56 -9.79
N ILE A 42 1.02 21.02 -8.81
CA ILE A 42 -0.37 20.62 -8.97
C ILE A 42 -1.26 21.83 -8.67
N PRO A 43 -2.25 22.17 -9.51
CA PRO A 43 -3.19 23.25 -9.22
C PRO A 43 -3.89 23.05 -7.87
N GLU A 44 -4.05 24.12 -7.08
CA GLU A 44 -4.59 24.05 -5.71
C GLU A 44 -5.96 23.32 -5.63
N PRO A 45 -6.94 23.57 -6.52
CA PRO A 45 -8.20 22.84 -6.49
C PRO A 45 -8.02 21.33 -6.71
N LEU A 46 -7.08 20.95 -7.56
CA LEU A 46 -6.77 19.55 -7.85
C LEU A 46 -5.98 18.89 -6.72
N ALA A 47 -5.14 19.64 -6.01
CA ALA A 47 -4.37 19.15 -4.87
C ALA A 47 -5.28 18.68 -3.73
N SER A 48 -6.29 19.48 -3.39
CA SER A 48 -7.31 19.13 -2.39
C SER A 48 -8.12 17.90 -2.80
N VAL A 49 -8.51 17.79 -4.07
CA VAL A 49 -9.22 16.60 -4.61
C VAL A 49 -8.33 15.35 -4.55
N LEU A 50 -7.05 15.45 -4.92
CA LEU A 50 -6.11 14.33 -4.85
C LEU A 50 -5.85 13.89 -3.40
N LEU A 51 -5.82 14.81 -2.44
CA LEU A 51 -5.70 14.48 -1.03
C LEU A 51 -6.91 13.66 -0.55
N VAL A 52 -8.13 14.12 -0.85
CA VAL A 52 -9.36 13.40 -0.50
C VAL A 52 -9.41 12.04 -1.19
N ALA A 53 -9.10 11.98 -2.48
CA ALA A 53 -9.05 10.72 -3.23
C ALA A 53 -8.00 9.77 -2.62
N GLY A 54 -6.84 10.27 -2.24
CA GLY A 54 -5.79 9.50 -1.57
C GLY A 54 -6.25 8.94 -0.22
N ILE A 55 -6.95 9.72 0.59
CA ILE A 55 -7.55 9.27 1.85
C ILE A 55 -8.54 8.13 1.61
N VAL A 56 -9.46 8.31 0.65
CA VAL A 56 -10.46 7.29 0.32
C VAL A 56 -9.79 6.00 -0.17
N VAL A 57 -8.80 6.11 -1.04
CA VAL A 57 -8.05 4.96 -1.57
C VAL A 57 -7.26 4.25 -0.47
N LEU A 58 -6.63 4.98 0.46
CA LEU A 58 -5.94 4.40 1.61
C LEU A 58 -6.91 3.61 2.50
N ILE A 59 -8.05 4.19 2.87
CA ILE A 59 -9.05 3.52 3.72
C ILE A 59 -9.64 2.29 3.01
N ALA A 60 -10.18 2.48 1.81
CA ALA A 60 -10.82 1.41 1.06
C ALA A 60 -9.82 0.30 0.69
N GLY A 61 -8.64 0.69 0.21
CA GLY A 61 -7.57 -0.23 -0.15
C GLY A 61 -7.09 -1.06 1.04
N SER A 62 -6.86 -0.44 2.20
CA SER A 62 -6.47 -1.17 3.43
C SER A 62 -7.54 -2.13 3.92
N ILE A 63 -8.82 -1.71 3.93
CA ILE A 63 -9.94 -2.58 4.32
C ILE A 63 -10.05 -3.77 3.36
N LEU A 64 -10.01 -3.53 2.05
CA LEU A 64 -10.10 -4.58 1.04
C LEU A 64 -8.90 -5.52 1.07
N LEU A 65 -7.70 -5.01 1.38
CA LEU A 65 -6.50 -5.83 1.49
C LEU A 65 -6.59 -6.80 2.67
N VAL A 66 -7.12 -6.36 3.81
CA VAL A 66 -7.20 -7.18 5.03
C VAL A 66 -8.40 -8.13 5.01
N PHE A 67 -9.59 -7.61 4.68
CA PHE A 67 -10.85 -8.33 4.82
C PHE A 67 -11.43 -8.87 3.51
N GLY A 68 -10.85 -8.49 2.37
CA GLY A 68 -11.31 -8.96 1.06
C GLY A 68 -11.07 -10.45 0.87
N SER A 69 -12.05 -11.13 0.25
CA SER A 69 -11.91 -12.52 -0.20
C SER A 69 -10.85 -12.66 -1.30
N ASN A 70 -10.63 -11.58 -2.06
CA ASN A 70 -9.59 -11.44 -3.07
C ASN A 70 -8.79 -10.14 -2.81
N THR A 71 -7.48 -10.27 -2.61
CA THR A 71 -6.59 -9.12 -2.31
C THR A 71 -6.23 -8.28 -3.52
N VAL A 72 -6.48 -8.75 -4.75
CA VAL A 72 -6.12 -8.02 -5.98
C VAL A 72 -6.69 -6.61 -5.92
N LEU A 73 -7.97 -6.44 -5.57
CA LEU A 73 -8.59 -5.12 -5.57
C LEU A 73 -7.96 -4.18 -4.54
N GLY A 74 -7.82 -4.63 -3.28
CA GLY A 74 -7.22 -3.81 -2.22
C GLY A 74 -5.77 -3.47 -2.51
N ALA A 75 -4.97 -4.46 -2.94
CA ALA A 75 -3.58 -4.27 -3.27
C ALA A 75 -3.38 -3.36 -4.49
N SER A 76 -4.24 -3.47 -5.52
CA SER A 76 -4.17 -2.63 -6.72
C SER A 76 -4.51 -1.18 -6.43
N LEU A 77 -5.51 -0.92 -5.58
CA LEU A 77 -5.87 0.43 -5.14
C LEU A 77 -4.71 1.10 -4.39
N LEU A 78 -4.12 0.39 -3.42
CA LEU A 78 -2.97 0.88 -2.67
C LEU A 78 -1.74 1.08 -3.57
N LEU A 79 -1.53 0.20 -4.55
CA LEU A 79 -0.43 0.31 -5.50
C LEU A 79 -0.58 1.53 -6.40
N LEU A 80 -1.80 1.75 -6.92
CA LEU A 80 -2.15 2.91 -7.73
C LEU A 80 -1.92 4.22 -6.98
N PHE A 81 -2.18 4.26 -5.68
CA PHE A 81 -1.88 5.41 -4.83
C PHE A 81 -0.38 5.57 -4.56
N LEU A 82 0.30 4.46 -4.21
CA LEU A 82 1.66 4.48 -3.70
C LEU A 82 2.70 4.82 -4.77
N VAL A 83 2.54 4.31 -6.00
CA VAL A 83 3.52 4.54 -7.08
C VAL A 83 3.64 6.03 -7.44
N PRO A 84 2.55 6.76 -7.78
CA PRO A 84 2.64 8.20 -8.04
C PRO A 84 3.13 8.99 -6.84
N THR A 85 2.67 8.65 -5.62
CA THR A 85 3.11 9.29 -4.38
C THR A 85 4.62 9.19 -4.21
N THR A 86 5.20 8.02 -4.48
CA THR A 86 6.66 7.81 -4.37
C THR A 86 7.43 8.66 -5.36
N LEU A 87 6.99 8.67 -6.62
CA LEU A 87 7.66 9.40 -7.69
C LEU A 87 7.61 10.92 -7.45
N ILE A 88 6.48 11.45 -6.97
CA ILE A 88 6.27 12.89 -6.79
C ILE A 88 6.91 13.40 -5.49
N PHE A 89 6.78 12.66 -4.39
CA PHE A 89 7.13 13.16 -3.07
C PHE A 89 8.51 12.71 -2.56
N HIS A 90 9.05 11.59 -3.05
CA HIS A 90 10.22 10.95 -2.44
C HIS A 90 11.40 10.71 -3.41
N THR A 91 11.37 11.22 -4.64
CA THR A 91 12.41 10.92 -5.65
C THR A 91 13.35 12.10 -5.94
N PHE A 92 12.98 13.33 -5.60
CA PHE A 92 13.80 14.53 -5.89
C PHE A 92 13.76 15.55 -4.73
N PRO A 93 14.75 15.53 -3.81
CA PRO A 93 15.78 14.49 -3.67
C PRO A 93 15.20 13.15 -3.18
N VAL A 94 15.94 12.06 -3.37
CA VAL A 94 15.57 10.76 -2.79
C VAL A 94 15.70 10.85 -1.27
N ASP A 95 14.61 10.57 -0.56
CA ASP A 95 14.56 10.59 0.90
C ASP A 95 14.32 9.18 1.49
N SER A 96 14.18 9.10 2.82
CA SER A 96 13.95 7.84 3.53
C SER A 96 12.61 7.16 3.19
N GLY A 97 11.61 7.92 2.70
CA GLY A 97 10.32 7.40 2.29
C GLY A 97 10.39 6.57 1.01
N PHE A 98 11.37 6.83 0.14
CA PHE A 98 11.53 6.10 -1.12
C PHE A 98 11.74 4.60 -0.92
N ALA A 99 12.67 4.22 -0.04
CA ALA A 99 13.01 2.82 0.20
C ALA A 99 11.85 2.05 0.83
N MET A 100 11.15 2.66 1.78
CA MET A 100 9.95 2.08 2.39
C MET A 100 8.86 1.85 1.34
N ASN A 101 8.59 2.85 0.51
CA ASN A 101 7.57 2.74 -0.52
C ASN A 101 7.94 1.70 -1.59
N LEU A 102 9.22 1.57 -1.96
CA LEU A 102 9.66 0.55 -2.89
C LEU A 102 9.44 -0.87 -2.35
N ALA A 103 9.73 -1.08 -1.05
CA ALA A 103 9.44 -2.35 -0.39
C ALA A 103 7.93 -2.65 -0.35
N LEU A 104 7.10 -1.65 -0.03
CA LEU A 104 5.64 -1.80 -0.03
C LEU A 104 5.06 -2.04 -1.42
N ILE A 105 5.58 -1.38 -2.46
CA ILE A 105 5.22 -1.65 -3.86
C ILE A 105 5.47 -3.13 -4.18
N GLY A 106 6.65 -3.65 -3.84
CA GLY A 106 6.98 -5.07 -4.01
C GLY A 106 6.02 -5.99 -3.23
N ALA A 107 5.72 -5.65 -1.99
CA ALA A 107 4.79 -6.42 -1.15
C ALA A 107 3.36 -6.44 -1.72
N LEU A 108 2.87 -5.32 -2.25
CA LEU A 108 1.57 -5.22 -2.91
C LEU A 108 1.51 -6.02 -4.21
N ILE A 109 2.58 -6.01 -5.02
CA ILE A 109 2.68 -6.86 -6.21
C ILE A 109 2.61 -8.34 -5.82
N LEU A 110 3.30 -8.75 -4.75
CA LEU A 110 3.18 -10.11 -4.21
C LEU A 110 1.76 -10.41 -3.72
N ALA A 111 1.08 -9.46 -3.08
CA ALA A 111 -0.31 -9.62 -2.64
C ALA A 111 -1.29 -9.78 -3.81
N ILE A 112 -1.02 -9.15 -4.97
CA ILE A 112 -1.80 -9.33 -6.20
C ILE A 112 -1.57 -10.74 -6.78
N THR A 113 -0.30 -11.16 -6.89
CA THR A 113 0.04 -12.46 -7.51
C THR A 113 -0.36 -13.67 -6.64
N ARG A 114 -0.48 -13.49 -5.32
CA ARG A 114 -0.88 -14.53 -4.36
C ARG A 114 -2.36 -14.48 -3.97
N ALA A 115 -3.16 -13.67 -4.67
CA ALA A 115 -4.54 -13.39 -4.29
C ALA A 115 -5.50 -14.59 -4.34
N TRP A 116 -5.14 -15.65 -5.06
CA TRP A 116 -5.87 -16.92 -5.11
C TRP A 116 -5.04 -17.99 -4.41
N GLY A 117 -5.63 -18.70 -3.45
CA GLY A 117 -4.97 -19.45 -2.35
C GLY A 117 -4.02 -20.61 -2.68
N ASN A 118 -3.44 -20.68 -3.88
CA ASN A 118 -2.52 -21.75 -4.30
C ASN A 118 -1.09 -21.25 -4.62
N GLY A 119 -0.81 -19.95 -4.49
CA GLY A 119 0.51 -19.36 -4.77
C GLY A 119 1.46 -19.37 -3.57
N VAL A 120 1.61 -20.48 -2.85
CA VAL A 120 2.67 -20.60 -1.83
C VAL A 120 3.86 -21.31 -2.47
N PRO A 121 5.08 -20.73 -2.44
CA PRO A 121 6.30 -21.48 -2.72
C PRO A 121 6.38 -22.66 -1.76
N SER A 122 6.06 -23.86 -2.25
CA SER A 122 6.23 -25.10 -1.51
C SER A 122 7.72 -25.45 -1.55
N PHE A 123 8.40 -25.41 -0.41
CA PHE A 123 9.74 -25.99 -0.25
C PHE A 123 9.70 -27.51 -0.11
N THR A 124 8.55 -28.15 -0.34
CA THR A 124 8.40 -29.61 -0.22
C THR A 124 9.35 -30.35 -1.17
N HIS A 125 9.74 -29.72 -2.27
CA HIS A 125 10.75 -30.23 -3.21
C HIS A 125 12.19 -30.15 -2.69
N LEU A 126 12.49 -29.34 -1.66
CA LEU A 126 13.80 -29.27 -1.02
C LEU A 126 14.00 -30.37 0.04
N ARG A 127 12.93 -31.04 0.47
CA ARG A 127 12.99 -32.09 1.50
C ARG A 127 13.26 -33.49 0.95
N SER A 128 13.31 -33.68 -0.38
CA SER A 128 13.47 -35.01 -1.00
C SER A 128 14.90 -35.36 -1.43
N LYS A 129 15.92 -34.63 -0.93
CA LYS A 129 17.34 -34.92 -1.20
C LYS A 129 18.14 -35.06 0.09
N GLY A 130 17.72 -36.00 0.94
CA GLY A 130 18.47 -36.47 2.11
C GLY A 130 18.39 -37.98 2.16
#